data_AF-F7FHA1-F1
#
_entry.id   AF-F7FHA1-F1
#
_cell.length_a   1.000
_cell.length_b   1.000
_cell.length_c   1.000
_cell.angle_alpha   90.00
_cell.angle_beta   90.00
_cell.angle_gamma   90.00
#
_symmetry.space_group_name_H-M   'P 1'
#
loop_
_entity.id
_entity.type
_entity.pdbx_description
1 polymer ?
#
loop_
_entity_poly.entity_id
_entity_poly.type
_entity_poly.pdbx_seq_one_letter_code
_entity_poly.pdbx_strand_id
1 'polypeptide(L)'
;MEPVESGSTADEEEERVMEQRPRTRSNPEGAEDRALSAQASVGNRSEGEGEAASADDSPQNPPSINGKSWQVPPQTPEFQVRTPRVNCPEKVIICLDLSEEMSLPKLESFNGSKTNALNVSQKMIEMFVRTKHKIDKCHEFALVVVNDDTTWLSGLTSDPRELCSCLYDLETATCMAFNLDSLFNLIQQKIELPVTENVQTIPPPYVVRTILVYSRPACQAQFAMMEPIKKMLQCPYFFFDVVYIHNGTEEKEEETSWKDTYALFGGLDSKGTSYKYEVSLTGPAVELHNCMAKLLAHPLQRPFQTHASYSLLEEEEPAEMEATV
;
A
#
# COMPACT_ATOMS: atom_id res chain seq x y z
N MET A 1 64.26 -17.90 29.81
CA MET A 1 64.29 -18.23 31.25
C MET A 1 65.17 -17.18 31.90
N GLU A 2 64.60 -16.51 32.90
CA GLU A 2 65.12 -15.39 33.72
C GLU A 2 65.13 -13.95 33.17
N PRO A 3 64.88 -12.96 34.06
CA PRO A 3 64.08 -11.76 33.78
C PRO A 3 64.82 -10.43 34.10
N VAL A 4 64.20 -9.28 33.80
CA VAL A 4 64.51 -8.02 34.48
C VAL A 4 63.21 -7.22 34.66
N GLU A 5 62.82 -7.03 35.92
CA GLU A 5 61.87 -6.01 36.38
C GLU A 5 62.59 -4.68 36.69
N SER A 6 61.91 -3.58 36.38
CA SER A 6 61.90 -2.29 37.11
C SER A 6 61.02 -1.34 36.29
N GLY A 7 59.97 -0.66 36.76
CA GLY A 7 59.65 -0.17 38.10
C GLY A 7 59.48 1.37 38.03
N SER A 8 58.36 1.90 38.56
CA SER A 8 57.95 3.32 38.75
C SER A 8 57.26 4.01 37.55
N THR A 9 55.95 4.31 37.55
CA THR A 9 55.11 5.25 38.34
C THR A 9 55.33 6.72 38.00
N ALA A 10 54.37 7.30 37.27
CA ALA A 10 53.96 8.70 37.39
C ALA A 10 52.46 8.77 37.07
N ASP A 11 51.68 9.07 38.12
CA ASP A 11 50.29 9.50 38.06
C ASP A 11 50.21 10.86 37.35
N GLU A 12 49.19 11.06 36.52
CA GLU A 12 48.60 12.39 36.32
C GLU A 12 47.11 12.23 35.93
N GLU A 13 46.29 12.94 36.70
CA GLU A 13 44.84 12.91 36.80
C GLU A 13 44.14 13.78 35.73
N GLU A 14 42.85 13.49 35.49
CA GLU A 14 41.76 14.36 34.98
C GLU A 14 41.94 15.03 33.58
N GLU A 15 41.01 14.90 32.62
CA GLU A 15 39.62 15.37 32.67
C GLU A 15 38.66 14.50 31.85
N ARG A 16 37.48 14.23 32.43
CA ARG A 16 36.28 13.77 31.72
C ARG A 16 35.59 14.94 31.03
N VAL A 17 35.42 14.87 29.71
CA VAL A 17 34.42 15.70 29.01
C VAL A 17 33.21 14.83 28.66
N MET A 18 32.17 14.95 29.48
CA MET A 18 30.82 14.45 29.19
C MET A 18 30.11 15.45 28.27
N GLU A 19 29.87 15.09 27.00
CA GLU A 19 28.96 15.85 26.15
C GLU A 19 27.51 15.65 26.60
N GLN A 20 26.88 16.74 27.03
CA GLN A 20 25.50 16.79 27.51
C GLN A 20 24.53 16.81 26.33
N ARG A 21 23.70 15.76 26.20
CA ARG A 21 22.52 15.75 25.33
C ARG A 21 21.48 16.78 25.82
N PRO A 22 20.86 17.58 24.93
CA PRO A 22 19.76 18.44 25.32
C PRO A 22 18.54 17.62 25.76
N ARG A 23 18.01 17.92 26.94
CA ARG A 23 16.74 17.40 27.45
C ARG A 23 15.58 18.21 26.87
N THR A 24 14.71 17.58 26.08
CA THR A 24 13.36 18.09 25.82
C THR A 24 12.31 17.07 26.26
N ARG A 25 11.40 17.59 27.08
CA ARG A 25 10.10 17.05 27.53
C ARG A 25 9.24 16.79 26.26
N SER A 26 8.32 15.85 26.14
CA SER A 26 7.46 15.16 27.11
C SER A 26 6.75 14.02 26.37
N ASN A 27 6.70 12.84 26.97
CA ASN A 27 5.83 11.72 26.58
C ASN A 27 4.58 11.77 27.49
N PRO A 28 3.36 11.54 27.01
CA PRO A 28 2.26 11.14 27.88
C PRO A 28 1.87 9.70 27.55
N GLU A 29 2.39 8.77 28.35
CA GLU A 29 1.92 7.40 28.46
C GLU A 29 1.29 7.27 29.85
N GLY A 30 0.04 6.78 29.92
CA GLY A 30 -0.61 6.40 31.17
C GLY A 30 -1.79 7.28 31.62
N ALA A 31 -2.99 6.90 31.21
CA ALA A 31 -4.21 7.14 31.99
C ALA A 31 -5.06 5.88 31.91
N GLU A 32 -4.58 4.83 32.57
CA GLU A 32 -5.40 3.70 32.97
C GLU A 32 -6.03 4.03 34.34
N ASP A 33 -7.23 3.49 34.56
CA ASP A 33 -7.99 3.49 35.81
C ASP A 33 -8.72 4.77 36.25
N ARG A 34 -9.94 4.92 35.74
CA ARG A 34 -11.07 5.23 36.64
C ARG A 34 -12.28 4.34 36.35
N ALA A 35 -12.63 3.60 37.39
CA ALA A 35 -13.66 2.59 37.44
C ALA A 35 -15.08 3.10 37.17
N LEU A 36 -15.85 2.20 36.54
CA LEU A 36 -17.25 1.85 36.77
C LEU A 36 -18.00 2.65 37.85
N SER A 37 -19.08 3.36 37.48
CA SER A 37 -20.41 3.16 38.07
C SER A 37 -21.49 4.07 37.45
N ALA A 38 -22.71 3.50 37.39
CA ALA A 38 -24.03 4.11 37.33
C ALA A 38 -24.69 4.39 35.95
N GLN A 39 -25.90 3.81 35.85
CA GLN A 39 -26.83 3.71 34.74
C GLN A 39 -27.71 4.96 34.55
N ALA A 40 -28.18 5.18 33.31
CA ALA A 40 -29.55 5.58 32.92
C ALA A 40 -29.62 5.52 31.38
N SER A 41 -30.17 4.49 30.72
CA SER A 41 -31.58 4.16 30.49
C SER A 41 -32.39 5.14 29.63
N VAL A 42 -32.89 4.58 28.52
CA VAL A 42 -34.07 4.92 27.68
C VAL A 42 -33.94 5.97 26.58
N GLY A 43 -34.19 5.52 25.33
CA GLY A 43 -34.52 6.38 24.21
C GLY A 43 -34.67 5.68 22.84
N ASN A 44 -35.44 4.59 22.74
CA ASN A 44 -35.87 4.02 21.45
C ASN A 44 -36.69 5.05 20.64
N ARG A 45 -36.37 5.23 19.36
CA ARG A 45 -37.37 5.62 18.34
C ARG A 45 -37.12 4.88 17.03
N SER A 46 -38.15 4.14 16.66
CA SER A 46 -38.37 3.32 15.48
C SER A 46 -39.20 4.08 14.45
N GLU A 47 -39.03 3.65 13.19
CA GLU A 47 -39.96 3.68 12.05
C GLU A 47 -40.39 5.03 11.43
N GLY A 48 -40.43 5.00 10.08
CA GLY A 48 -41.00 6.05 9.25
C GLY A 48 -40.73 5.81 7.76
N GLU A 49 -41.38 4.78 7.20
CA GLU A 49 -41.58 4.60 5.75
C GLU A 49 -42.43 5.76 5.17
N GLY A 50 -42.24 6.07 3.89
CA GLY A 50 -43.07 7.04 3.17
C GLY A 50 -42.81 7.04 1.67
N GLU A 51 -43.57 6.22 0.95
CA GLU A 51 -43.69 6.18 -0.51
C GLU A 51 -44.44 7.39 -1.10
N ALA A 52 -44.32 7.52 -2.42
CA ALA A 52 -44.64 8.64 -3.29
C ALA A 52 -46.13 9.00 -3.48
N ALA A 53 -46.37 10.24 -3.95
CA ALA A 53 -47.49 10.56 -4.83
C ALA A 53 -47.18 11.80 -5.70
N SER A 54 -47.44 11.63 -7.00
CA SER A 54 -47.36 12.63 -8.08
C SER A 54 -48.68 13.40 -8.24
N ALA A 55 -48.63 14.65 -8.74
CA ALA A 55 -49.38 15.15 -9.91
C ALA A 55 -49.33 16.69 -10.07
N ASP A 56 -49.30 17.10 -11.33
CA ASP A 56 -49.22 18.43 -11.96
C ASP A 56 -50.16 19.55 -11.45
N ASP A 57 -49.71 20.81 -11.55
CA ASP A 57 -50.27 21.80 -12.51
C ASP A 57 -49.34 23.03 -12.64
N SER A 58 -49.24 23.59 -13.85
CA SER A 58 -48.47 24.79 -14.27
C SER A 58 -49.36 25.57 -15.24
N PRO A 59 -49.31 26.92 -15.39
CA PRO A 59 -48.15 27.58 -16.03
C PRO A 59 -47.93 29.09 -15.75
N GLN A 60 -46.69 29.58 -15.95
CA GLN A 60 -46.30 30.64 -16.94
C GLN A 60 -44.88 31.22 -16.68
N ASN A 61 -44.09 31.30 -17.76
CA ASN A 61 -42.66 31.60 -17.98
C ASN A 61 -42.31 33.13 -18.03
N PRO A 62 -41.05 33.58 -18.28
CA PRO A 62 -39.68 33.13 -17.90
C PRO A 62 -38.76 34.34 -17.46
N PRO A 63 -37.41 34.19 -17.27
CA PRO A 63 -36.45 34.22 -18.39
C PRO A 63 -35.24 33.26 -18.28
N SER A 64 -34.59 33.13 -19.43
CA SER A 64 -33.46 32.31 -19.87
C SER A 64 -32.13 32.45 -19.10
N ILE A 65 -31.46 31.34 -18.78
CA ILE A 65 -29.99 31.21 -18.79
C ILE A 65 -29.60 29.80 -19.28
N ASN A 66 -28.70 29.76 -20.27
CA ASN A 66 -27.98 28.58 -20.76
C ASN A 66 -27.39 27.75 -19.61
N GLY A 67 -27.97 26.58 -19.32
CA GLY A 67 -27.34 25.52 -18.55
C GLY A 67 -27.04 24.34 -19.47
N LYS A 68 -25.78 24.16 -19.86
CA LYS A 68 -25.34 22.90 -20.48
C LYS A 68 -25.56 21.81 -19.43
N SER A 69 -26.49 20.90 -19.71
CA SER A 69 -26.66 19.69 -18.91
C SER A 69 -25.33 18.95 -18.88
N TRP A 70 -24.89 18.59 -17.67
CA TRP A 70 -23.77 17.69 -17.49
C TRP A 70 -24.12 16.37 -18.17
N GLN A 71 -23.60 16.17 -19.38
CA GLN A 71 -23.69 14.90 -20.07
C GLN A 71 -22.78 13.93 -19.31
N VAL A 72 -23.41 13.02 -18.56
CA VAL A 72 -22.74 11.83 -18.03
C VAL A 72 -22.11 11.12 -19.23
N PRO A 73 -20.79 10.89 -19.25
CA PRO A 73 -20.16 10.11 -20.30
C PRO A 73 -20.85 8.75 -20.40
N PRO A 74 -21.06 8.19 -21.60
CA PRO A 74 -21.70 6.90 -21.75
C PRO A 74 -20.90 5.87 -20.94
N GLN A 75 -21.54 5.30 -19.92
CA GLN A 75 -20.98 4.20 -19.15
C GLN A 75 -20.82 3.02 -20.11
N THR A 76 -19.58 2.66 -20.41
CA THR A 76 -19.28 1.35 -20.96
C THR A 76 -19.83 0.32 -19.97
N PRO A 77 -20.65 -0.65 -20.40
CA PRO A 77 -21.19 -1.67 -19.51
C PRO A 77 -20.08 -2.67 -19.22
N GLU A 78 -19.11 -2.29 -18.41
CA GLU A 78 -18.16 -3.21 -17.82
C GLU A 78 -18.88 -3.97 -16.71
N PHE A 79 -18.77 -5.29 -16.75
CA PHE A 79 -19.42 -6.25 -15.85
C PHE A 79 -19.01 -5.97 -14.38
N GLN A 80 -19.64 -5.00 -13.75
CA GLN A 80 -19.28 -4.56 -12.41
C GLN A 80 -20.02 -5.44 -11.40
N VAL A 81 -19.44 -6.60 -11.09
CA VAL A 81 -19.86 -7.38 -9.92
C VAL A 81 -19.67 -6.48 -8.70
N ARG A 82 -20.78 -5.94 -8.19
CA ARG A 82 -20.77 -4.95 -7.12
C ARG A 82 -20.73 -5.65 -5.76
N THR A 83 -19.54 -5.86 -5.23
CA THR A 83 -19.36 -6.38 -3.87
C THR A 83 -19.84 -5.37 -2.82
N PRO A 84 -20.33 -5.82 -1.65
CA PRO A 84 -20.67 -4.92 -0.56
C PRO A 84 -19.42 -4.18 -0.05
N ARG A 85 -19.57 -2.89 0.27
CA ARG A 85 -18.47 -2.06 0.77
C ARG A 85 -18.30 -2.21 2.29
N VAL A 86 -17.70 -3.32 2.69
CA VAL A 86 -17.48 -3.69 4.11
C VAL A 86 -15.99 -3.77 4.45
N ASN A 87 -15.67 -3.63 5.73
CA ASN A 87 -14.32 -3.72 6.30
C ASN A 87 -14.06 -5.12 6.89
N CYS A 88 -14.23 -6.17 6.09
CA CYS A 88 -13.88 -7.53 6.54
C CYS A 88 -12.36 -7.66 6.75
N PRO A 89 -11.89 -8.68 7.49
CA PRO A 89 -10.48 -8.97 7.61
C PRO A 89 -9.78 -9.14 6.24
N GLU A 90 -8.57 -8.60 6.09
CA GLU A 90 -7.73 -8.79 4.92
C GLU A 90 -6.66 -9.84 5.21
N LYS A 91 -6.44 -10.76 4.27
CA LYS A 91 -5.22 -11.56 4.15
C LYS A 91 -4.31 -10.89 3.13
N VAL A 92 -3.36 -10.09 3.62
CA VAL A 92 -2.47 -9.28 2.77
C VAL A 92 -1.15 -10.01 2.53
N ILE A 93 -0.90 -10.38 1.28
CA ILE A 93 0.31 -11.05 0.82
C ILE A 93 1.22 -10.00 0.18
N ILE A 94 2.32 -9.66 0.83
CA ILE A 94 3.29 -8.70 0.31
C ILE A 94 4.35 -9.49 -0.44
N CYS A 95 4.44 -9.27 -1.75
CA CYS A 95 5.43 -9.87 -2.63
C CYS A 95 6.51 -8.82 -2.91
N LEU A 96 7.73 -9.08 -2.44
CA LEU A 96 8.86 -8.16 -2.61
C LEU A 96 9.88 -8.78 -3.57
N ASP A 97 10.10 -8.11 -4.70
CA ASP A 97 11.23 -8.41 -5.58
C ASP A 97 12.55 -8.07 -4.89
N LEU A 98 13.50 -9.00 -4.95
CA LEU A 98 14.83 -8.85 -4.38
C LEU A 98 15.92 -8.87 -5.46
N SER A 99 15.60 -8.41 -6.66
CA SER A 99 16.60 -8.18 -7.70
C SER A 99 17.67 -7.17 -7.27
N GLU A 100 18.83 -7.22 -7.94
CA GLU A 100 19.93 -6.27 -7.71
C GLU A 100 19.53 -4.79 -7.94
N GLU A 101 18.52 -4.52 -8.76
CA GLU A 101 17.96 -3.18 -8.98
C GLU A 101 17.48 -2.54 -7.67
N MET A 102 16.96 -3.34 -6.73
CA MET A 102 16.50 -2.86 -5.43
C MET A 102 17.63 -2.35 -4.54
N SER A 103 18.87 -2.77 -4.81
CA SER A 103 20.06 -2.38 -4.05
C SER A 103 20.72 -1.09 -4.55
N LEU A 104 20.34 -0.62 -5.74
CA LEU A 104 20.94 0.55 -6.37
C LEU A 104 20.59 1.83 -5.61
N PRO A 105 21.58 2.65 -5.19
CA PRO A 105 21.36 3.87 -4.43
C PRO A 105 20.97 5.05 -5.34
N LYS A 106 19.93 4.89 -6.16
CA LYS A 106 19.51 5.90 -7.13
C LYS A 106 18.42 6.85 -6.58
N LEU A 107 17.59 6.37 -5.66
CA LEU A 107 16.50 7.16 -5.05
C LEU A 107 17.04 8.26 -4.16
N GLU A 108 16.32 9.38 -4.14
CA GLU A 108 16.66 10.55 -3.34
C GLU A 108 15.75 10.67 -2.11
N SER A 109 16.34 10.66 -0.93
CA SER A 109 15.63 10.91 0.33
C SER A 109 15.30 12.39 0.49
N PHE A 110 14.35 12.72 1.38
CA PHE A 110 13.94 14.11 1.64
C PHE A 110 15.10 15.04 2.08
N ASN A 111 16.14 14.48 2.69
CA ASN A 111 17.34 15.20 3.11
C ASN A 111 18.43 15.29 2.01
N GLY A 112 18.11 14.92 0.77
CA GLY A 112 19.03 14.88 -0.37
C GLY A 112 19.99 13.70 -0.38
N SER A 113 19.96 12.81 0.63
CA SER A 113 20.83 11.63 0.65
C SER A 113 20.32 10.54 -0.30
N LYS A 114 21.25 9.82 -0.94
CA LYS A 114 20.94 8.68 -1.79
C LYS A 114 20.59 7.45 -0.94
N THR A 115 19.55 6.74 -1.34
CA THR A 115 19.10 5.48 -0.73
C THR A 115 18.72 4.49 -1.82
N ASN A 116 18.66 3.21 -1.47
CA ASN A 116 18.18 2.16 -2.37
C ASN A 116 16.69 1.86 -2.16
N ALA A 117 16.08 1.19 -3.14
CA ALA A 117 14.66 0.86 -3.10
C ALA A 117 14.32 -0.23 -2.08
N LEU A 118 15.23 -1.15 -1.75
CA LEU A 118 15.01 -2.15 -0.71
C LEU A 118 14.79 -1.47 0.66
N ASN A 119 15.67 -0.56 1.07
CA ASN A 119 15.58 0.14 2.35
C ASN A 119 14.30 0.97 2.46
N VAL A 120 13.90 1.64 1.37
CA VAL A 120 12.64 2.40 1.32
C VAL A 120 11.44 1.44 1.37
N SER A 121 11.52 0.32 0.66
CA SER A 121 10.47 -0.69 0.62
C SER A 121 10.25 -1.35 1.99
N GLN A 122 11.32 -1.67 2.70
CA GLN A 122 11.23 -2.20 4.07
C GLN A 122 10.51 -1.22 4.99
N LYS A 123 10.88 0.06 4.96
CA LYS A 123 10.22 1.10 5.78
C LYS A 123 8.75 1.30 5.40
N MET A 124 8.43 1.38 4.11
CA MET A 124 7.05 1.60 3.67
C MET A 124 6.16 0.38 3.99
N ILE A 125 6.69 -0.85 3.86
CA ILE A 125 5.98 -2.09 4.21
C ILE A 125 5.78 -2.18 5.73
N GLU A 126 6.80 -1.88 6.54
CA GLU A 126 6.66 -1.82 8.00
C GLU A 126 5.53 -0.84 8.39
N MET A 127 5.57 0.38 7.87
CA MET A 127 4.54 1.39 8.13
C MET A 127 3.16 0.90 7.70
N PHE A 128 3.05 0.28 6.53
CA PHE A 128 1.81 -0.29 6.01
C PHE A 128 1.23 -1.35 6.96
N VAL A 129 2.02 -2.36 7.31
CA VAL A 129 1.59 -3.51 8.13
C VAL A 129 1.16 -3.03 9.52
N ARG A 130 1.97 -2.17 10.17
CA ARG A 130 1.65 -1.61 11.49
C ARG A 130 0.38 -0.75 11.46
N THR A 131 0.19 0.02 10.39
CA THR A 131 -1.01 0.87 10.23
C THR A 131 -2.25 0.03 9.98
N LYS A 132 -2.18 -0.99 9.10
CA LYS A 132 -3.28 -1.92 8.85
C LYS A 132 -3.67 -2.68 10.11
N HIS A 133 -2.70 -3.21 10.86
CA HIS A 133 -2.96 -3.88 12.14
C HIS A 133 -3.62 -2.95 13.18
N LYS A 134 -3.27 -1.66 13.18
CA LYS A 134 -3.90 -0.65 14.06
C LYS A 134 -5.35 -0.37 13.66
N ILE A 135 -5.67 -0.42 12.36
CA ILE A 135 -7.05 -0.24 11.85
C ILE A 135 -7.91 -1.44 12.24
N ASP A 136 -7.42 -2.66 12.02
CA ASP A 136 -8.08 -3.90 12.42
C ASP A 136 -7.04 -4.97 12.75
N LYS A 137 -7.11 -5.49 13.98
CA LYS A 137 -6.20 -6.52 14.49
C LYS A 137 -6.43 -7.89 13.87
N CYS A 138 -7.59 -8.11 13.23
CA CYS A 138 -7.93 -9.35 12.54
C CYS A 138 -7.30 -9.46 11.16
N HIS A 139 -6.64 -8.41 10.66
CA HIS A 139 -5.86 -8.52 9.43
C HIS A 139 -4.69 -9.49 9.62
N GLU A 140 -4.43 -10.30 8.60
CA GLU A 140 -3.32 -11.24 8.54
C GLU A 140 -2.37 -10.81 7.42
N PHE A 141 -1.08 -10.94 7.67
CA PHE A 141 -0.04 -10.53 6.73
C PHE A 141 0.88 -11.71 6.42
N ALA A 142 1.35 -11.77 5.19
CA ALA A 142 2.38 -12.71 4.76
C ALA A 142 3.43 -11.99 3.93
N LEU A 143 4.67 -12.50 3.99
CA LEU A 143 5.79 -12.01 3.19
C LEU A 143 6.23 -13.10 2.22
N VAL A 144 6.23 -12.76 0.95
CA VAL A 144 6.73 -13.57 -0.15
C VAL A 144 7.86 -12.79 -0.80
N VAL A 145 8.97 -13.46 -1.08
CA VAL A 145 10.08 -12.87 -1.82
C VAL A 145 10.17 -13.45 -3.21
N VAL A 146 10.56 -12.59 -4.14
CA VAL A 146 10.63 -12.91 -5.56
C VAL A 146 12.08 -12.74 -6.01
N ASN A 147 12.72 -13.88 -6.29
CA ASN A 147 14.02 -13.99 -6.96
C ASN A 147 13.82 -14.63 -8.34
N ASP A 148 14.71 -15.52 -8.79
CA ASP A 148 14.40 -16.43 -9.90
C ASP A 148 13.26 -17.39 -9.53
N ASP A 149 13.24 -17.82 -8.26
CA ASP A 149 12.15 -18.57 -7.65
C ASP A 149 11.36 -17.70 -6.66
N THR A 150 10.07 -17.99 -6.53
CA THR A 150 9.20 -17.35 -5.54
C THR A 150 9.19 -18.14 -4.24
N THR A 151 9.48 -17.50 -3.11
CA THR A 151 9.56 -18.14 -1.80
C THR A 151 8.64 -17.49 -0.77
N TRP A 152 7.88 -18.29 -0.04
CA TRP A 152 7.03 -17.84 1.06
C TRP A 152 7.85 -17.80 2.37
N LEU A 153 8.24 -16.61 2.84
CA LEU A 153 9.11 -16.46 4.02
C LEU A 153 8.34 -16.46 5.34
N SER A 154 7.25 -15.69 5.41
CA SER A 154 6.43 -15.58 6.62
C SER A 154 5.02 -16.08 6.33
N GLY A 155 4.56 -17.04 7.14
CA GLY A 155 3.16 -17.48 7.18
C GLY A 155 2.17 -16.32 7.38
N LEU A 156 0.88 -16.57 7.13
CA LEU A 156 -0.16 -15.63 7.54
C LEU A 156 -0.12 -15.47 9.05
N THR A 157 0.09 -14.23 9.49
CA THR A 157 0.15 -13.86 10.91
C THR A 157 -0.49 -12.50 11.12
N SER A 158 -1.21 -12.34 12.23
CA SER A 158 -1.69 -11.02 12.65
C SER A 158 -0.65 -10.26 13.48
N ASP A 159 0.48 -10.87 13.84
CA ASP A 159 1.56 -10.18 14.56
C ASP A 159 2.49 -9.44 13.58
N PRO A 160 2.47 -8.10 13.54
CA PRO A 160 3.32 -7.33 12.63
C PRO A 160 4.82 -7.53 12.90
N ARG A 161 5.20 -7.93 14.13
CA ARG A 161 6.61 -8.09 14.52
C ARG A 161 7.27 -9.26 13.80
N GLU A 162 6.55 -10.36 13.61
CA GLU A 162 7.07 -11.54 12.91
C GLU A 162 7.41 -11.20 11.45
N LEU A 163 6.47 -10.54 10.76
CA LEU A 163 6.71 -10.09 9.38
C LEU A 163 7.87 -9.10 9.29
N CYS A 164 7.92 -8.11 10.19
CA CYS A 164 8.98 -7.10 10.18
C CYS A 164 10.36 -7.73 10.48
N SER A 165 10.42 -8.76 11.32
CA SER A 165 11.67 -9.50 11.58
C SER A 165 12.21 -10.14 10.30
N CYS A 166 11.35 -10.79 9.50
CA CYS A 166 11.76 -11.35 8.22
C CYS A 166 12.11 -10.25 7.19
N LEU A 167 11.36 -9.15 7.18
CA LEU A 167 11.51 -8.05 6.23
C LEU A 167 12.88 -7.38 6.28
N TYR A 168 13.47 -7.27 7.47
CA TYR A 168 14.79 -6.64 7.68
C TYR A 168 15.98 -7.60 7.54
N ASP A 169 15.72 -8.90 7.32
CA ASP A 169 16.73 -9.95 7.13
C ASP A 169 16.77 -10.41 5.66
N LEU A 170 16.67 -9.45 4.73
CA LEU A 170 16.61 -9.70 3.29
C LEU A 170 17.86 -9.21 2.58
N GLU A 171 18.34 -10.00 1.62
CA GLU A 171 19.44 -9.67 0.74
C GLU A 171 18.98 -9.70 -0.72
N THR A 172 19.56 -8.84 -1.55
CA THR A 172 19.28 -8.81 -3.00
C THR A 172 20.18 -9.77 -3.75
N ALA A 173 19.70 -10.30 -4.87
CA ALA A 173 20.46 -11.16 -5.76
C ALA A 173 20.32 -10.72 -7.22
N THR A 174 21.32 -11.05 -8.05
CA THR A 174 21.16 -10.97 -9.51
C THR A 174 20.13 -12.00 -9.94
N CYS A 175 19.04 -11.55 -10.57
CA CYS A 175 17.95 -12.42 -11.01
C CYS A 175 17.74 -12.28 -12.51
N MET A 176 17.48 -13.39 -13.18
CA MET A 176 17.36 -13.49 -14.63
C MET A 176 15.91 -13.64 -15.10
N ALA A 177 15.04 -14.21 -14.25
CA ALA A 177 13.67 -14.53 -14.63
C ALA A 177 12.68 -14.19 -13.52
N PHE A 178 11.51 -13.67 -13.89
CA PHE A 178 10.36 -13.58 -12.99
C PHE A 178 9.20 -14.39 -13.56
N ASN A 179 8.80 -15.42 -12.82
CA ASN A 179 7.70 -16.29 -13.20
C ASN A 179 6.44 -15.95 -12.38
N LEU A 180 5.53 -15.20 -13.01
CA LEU A 180 4.23 -14.85 -12.43
C LEU A 180 3.36 -16.09 -12.16
N ASP A 181 3.45 -17.12 -13.00
CA ASP A 181 2.68 -18.35 -12.82
C ASP A 181 3.09 -19.06 -11.52
N SER A 182 4.40 -19.13 -11.23
CA SER A 182 4.92 -19.68 -9.98
C SER A 182 4.42 -18.93 -8.75
N LEU A 183 4.37 -17.59 -8.82
CA LEU A 183 3.81 -16.76 -7.75
C LEU A 183 2.32 -17.07 -7.50
N PHE A 184 1.51 -17.06 -8.55
CA PHE A 184 0.08 -17.33 -8.41
C PHE A 184 -0.22 -18.76 -7.97
N ASN A 185 0.54 -19.74 -8.47
CA ASN A 185 0.44 -21.13 -8.04
C ASN A 185 0.79 -21.28 -6.55
N LEU A 186 1.84 -20.61 -6.07
CA LEU A 186 2.21 -20.62 -4.67
C LEU A 186 1.11 -20.01 -3.79
N ILE A 187 0.53 -18.88 -4.19
CA ILE A 187 -0.59 -18.26 -3.47
C ILE A 187 -1.79 -19.21 -3.41
N GLN A 188 -2.16 -19.81 -4.55
CA GLN A 188 -3.28 -20.74 -4.63
C GLN A 188 -3.08 -22.00 -3.78
N GLN A 189 -1.85 -22.48 -3.64
CA GLN A 189 -1.52 -23.62 -2.77
C GLN A 189 -1.57 -23.28 -1.28
N LYS A 190 -1.34 -22.02 -0.91
CA LYS A 190 -1.27 -21.57 0.49
C LYS A 190 -2.58 -21.01 1.01
N ILE A 191 -3.42 -20.45 0.14
CA ILE A 191 -4.63 -19.72 0.53
C ILE A 191 -5.82 -20.18 -0.31
N GLU A 192 -6.89 -20.55 0.39
CA GLU A 192 -8.21 -20.75 -0.19
C GLU A 192 -8.93 -19.40 -0.37
N LEU A 193 -9.60 -19.22 -1.52
CA LEU A 193 -10.38 -18.02 -1.78
C LEU A 193 -11.78 -18.16 -1.14
N PRO A 194 -12.29 -17.10 -0.50
CA PRO A 194 -13.61 -17.14 0.10
C PRO A 194 -14.69 -17.22 -0.99
N VAL A 195 -15.78 -17.91 -0.66
CA VAL A 195 -16.98 -18.01 -1.50
C VAL A 195 -18.20 -17.63 -0.68
N THR A 196 -19.18 -17.01 -1.34
CA THR A 196 -20.45 -16.61 -0.74
C THR A 196 -21.57 -16.99 -1.69
N GLU A 197 -22.75 -17.29 -1.16
CA GLU A 197 -23.93 -17.60 -1.99
C GLU A 197 -24.33 -16.42 -2.89
N ASN A 198 -24.23 -15.19 -2.39
CA ASN A 198 -24.52 -13.98 -3.15
C ASN A 198 -23.45 -12.90 -2.91
N VAL A 199 -22.61 -12.71 -3.92
CA VAL A 199 -21.46 -11.80 -3.87
C VAL A 199 -21.82 -10.31 -3.77
N GLN A 200 -23.08 -9.95 -4.08
CA GLN A 200 -23.53 -8.56 -4.09
C GLN A 200 -24.07 -8.09 -2.74
N THR A 201 -24.53 -9.03 -1.90
CA THR A 201 -25.22 -8.72 -0.65
C THR A 201 -24.55 -9.33 0.57
N ILE A 202 -23.93 -10.50 0.44
CA ILE A 202 -23.30 -11.20 1.55
C ILE A 202 -21.83 -10.78 1.61
N PRO A 203 -21.38 -10.19 2.73
CA PRO A 203 -19.97 -9.87 2.91
C PRO A 203 -19.16 -11.17 3.06
N PRO A 204 -17.96 -11.26 2.47
CA PRO A 204 -17.12 -12.43 2.67
C PRO A 204 -16.54 -12.43 4.09
N PRO A 205 -16.12 -13.61 4.60
CA PRO A 205 -15.47 -13.70 5.92
C PRO A 205 -14.10 -13.01 5.96
N TYR A 206 -13.44 -12.88 4.81
CA TYR A 206 -12.18 -12.16 4.61
C TYR A 206 -12.02 -11.82 3.12
N VAL A 207 -11.01 -11.03 2.77
CA VAL A 207 -10.54 -10.86 1.39
C VAL A 207 -9.07 -11.24 1.27
N VAL A 208 -8.64 -11.63 0.08
CA VAL A 208 -7.25 -11.93 -0.21
C VAL A 208 -6.70 -10.83 -1.10
N ARG A 209 -5.62 -10.18 -0.66
CA ARG A 209 -5.00 -9.08 -1.38
C ARG A 209 -3.52 -9.34 -1.52
N THR A 210 -3.03 -9.33 -2.74
CA THR A 210 -1.60 -9.40 -3.04
C THR A 210 -1.12 -8.00 -3.40
N ILE A 211 -0.01 -7.57 -2.81
CA ILE A 211 0.69 -6.33 -3.17
C ILE A 211 2.06 -6.73 -3.69
N LEU A 212 2.31 -6.53 -4.98
CA LEU A 212 3.60 -6.79 -5.61
C LEU A 212 4.42 -5.50 -5.68
N VAL A 213 5.58 -5.48 -5.04
CA VAL A 213 6.63 -4.47 -5.25
C VAL A 213 7.66 -5.08 -6.20
N TYR A 214 7.70 -4.60 -7.43
CA TYR A 214 8.51 -5.16 -8.51
C TYR A 214 9.47 -4.11 -9.06
N SER A 215 10.71 -4.49 -9.38
CA SER A 215 11.76 -3.53 -9.75
C SER A 215 12.53 -3.85 -11.03
N ARG A 216 12.41 -5.07 -11.55
CA ARG A 216 13.26 -5.48 -12.66
C ARG A 216 12.89 -4.72 -13.95
N PRO A 217 13.89 -4.33 -14.77
CA PRO A 217 13.65 -3.95 -16.15
C PRO A 217 13.01 -5.13 -16.89
N ALA A 218 12.38 -4.85 -18.03
CA ALA A 218 11.56 -5.81 -18.76
C ALA A 218 12.14 -7.20 -18.84
N CYS A 219 11.70 -8.05 -17.91
CA CYS A 219 11.90 -9.46 -18.00
C CYS A 219 10.85 -9.94 -19.02
N GLN A 220 11.22 -10.87 -19.90
CA GLN A 220 10.24 -11.66 -20.62
C GLN A 220 9.47 -12.46 -19.57
N ALA A 221 8.51 -11.84 -18.90
CA ALA A 221 7.65 -12.48 -17.94
C ALA A 221 6.90 -13.56 -18.72
N GLN A 222 7.37 -14.80 -18.57
CA GLN A 222 6.70 -15.95 -19.12
C GLN A 222 5.45 -16.13 -18.28
N PHE A 223 4.35 -15.58 -18.78
CA PHE A 223 3.06 -15.66 -18.14
C PHE A 223 2.09 -16.34 -19.10
N ALA A 224 1.80 -17.61 -18.82
CA ALA A 224 0.72 -18.31 -19.47
C ALA A 224 -0.52 -18.15 -18.60
N MET A 225 -1.52 -17.42 -19.09
CA MET A 225 -2.81 -17.22 -18.38
C MET A 225 -3.57 -18.56 -18.27
N MET A 226 -3.15 -19.41 -17.33
CA MET A 226 -3.73 -20.71 -17.09
C MET A 226 -5.11 -20.56 -16.43
N GLU A 227 -6.02 -21.50 -16.71
CA GLU A 227 -7.40 -21.46 -16.21
C GLU A 227 -7.52 -21.30 -14.67
N PRO A 228 -6.68 -21.91 -13.82
CA PRO A 228 -6.72 -21.69 -12.37
C PRO A 228 -6.39 -20.24 -11.97
N ILE A 229 -5.38 -19.64 -12.60
CA ILE A 229 -4.96 -18.25 -12.35
C ILE A 229 -6.06 -17.29 -12.80
N LYS A 230 -6.65 -17.56 -13.97
CA LYS A 230 -7.78 -16.79 -14.48
C LYS A 230 -8.97 -16.79 -13.51
N LYS A 231 -9.32 -17.97 -12.96
CA LYS A 231 -10.38 -18.08 -11.94
C LYS A 231 -10.06 -17.31 -10.67
N MET A 232 -8.80 -17.35 -10.22
CA MET A 232 -8.36 -16.56 -9.07
C MET A 232 -8.48 -15.05 -9.33
N LEU A 233 -8.00 -14.56 -10.47
CA LEU A 233 -8.10 -13.15 -10.84
C LEU A 233 -9.56 -12.70 -11.02
N GLN A 234 -10.45 -13.58 -11.48
CA GLN A 234 -11.89 -13.34 -11.60
C GLN A 234 -12.65 -13.39 -10.27
N CYS A 235 -12.05 -13.94 -9.19
CA CYS A 235 -12.69 -13.98 -7.88
C CYS A 235 -12.98 -12.55 -7.38
N PRO A 236 -14.20 -12.22 -6.94
CA PRO A 236 -14.55 -10.87 -6.48
C PRO A 236 -13.84 -10.47 -5.18
N TYR A 237 -13.25 -11.44 -4.47
CA TYR A 237 -12.59 -11.25 -3.17
C TYR A 237 -11.07 -11.40 -3.25
N PHE A 238 -10.52 -11.53 -4.47
CA PHE A 238 -9.07 -11.52 -4.73
C PHE A 238 -8.66 -10.21 -5.41
N PHE A 239 -7.62 -9.56 -4.90
CA PHE A 239 -7.08 -8.29 -5.41
C PHE A 239 -5.58 -8.40 -5.64
N PHE A 240 -5.08 -7.81 -6.72
CA PHE A 240 -3.66 -7.86 -7.10
C PHE A 240 -3.14 -6.46 -7.40
N ASP A 241 -2.61 -5.79 -6.39
CA ASP A 241 -2.05 -4.45 -6.52
C ASP A 241 -0.57 -4.48 -6.84
N VAL A 242 -0.09 -3.47 -7.56
CA VAL A 242 1.30 -3.41 -8.02
C VAL A 242 1.91 -2.03 -7.74
N VAL A 243 3.12 -2.03 -7.21
CA VAL A 243 4.04 -0.89 -7.20
C VAL A 243 5.23 -1.28 -8.07
N TYR A 244 5.29 -0.74 -9.28
CA TYR A 244 6.37 -0.98 -10.22
C TYR A 244 7.42 0.13 -10.13
N ILE A 245 8.63 -0.25 -9.75
CA ILE A 245 9.78 0.63 -9.68
C ILE A 245 10.60 0.42 -10.94
N HIS A 246 10.76 1.46 -11.78
CA HIS A 246 11.43 1.33 -13.07
C HIS A 246 12.61 2.30 -13.19
N ASN A 247 13.63 1.94 -13.98
CA ASN A 247 14.81 2.77 -14.20
C ASN A 247 14.58 4.02 -15.07
N GLY A 248 13.32 4.34 -15.40
CA GLY A 248 12.98 5.51 -16.21
C GLY A 248 13.53 5.43 -17.64
N THR A 249 14.08 6.53 -18.11
CA THR A 249 14.55 6.76 -19.50
C THR A 249 16.08 6.80 -19.60
N GLU A 250 16.82 6.23 -18.63
CA GLU A 250 18.30 6.27 -18.66
C GLU A 250 18.84 5.66 -19.95
N GLU A 251 18.14 4.69 -20.54
CA GLU A 251 18.44 4.14 -21.86
C GLU A 251 17.19 4.12 -22.77
N LYS A 252 17.30 4.65 -23.99
CA LYS A 252 16.18 4.72 -24.97
C LYS A 252 15.59 3.35 -25.31
N GLU A 253 16.38 2.29 -25.17
CA GLU A 253 15.97 0.91 -25.43
C GLU A 253 15.13 0.34 -24.27
N GLU A 254 15.41 0.76 -23.03
CA GLU A 254 14.67 0.38 -21.83
C GLU A 254 13.31 1.09 -21.72
N GLU A 255 13.13 2.26 -22.37
CA GLU A 255 11.88 3.02 -22.28
C GLU A 255 10.66 2.26 -22.82
N THR A 256 10.85 1.48 -23.89
CA THR A 256 9.77 0.67 -24.48
C THR A 256 9.45 -0.53 -23.59
N SER A 257 10.47 -1.06 -22.93
CA SER A 257 10.44 -2.35 -22.25
C SER A 257 9.69 -2.28 -20.90
N TRP A 258 9.91 -1.23 -20.11
CA TRP A 258 9.20 -1.06 -18.83
C TRP A 258 7.71 -0.76 -19.04
N LYS A 259 7.34 -0.05 -20.11
CA LYS A 259 5.93 0.22 -20.48
C LYS A 259 5.19 -1.06 -20.81
N ASP A 260 5.82 -1.99 -21.54
CA ASP A 260 5.23 -3.30 -21.84
C ASP A 260 5.00 -4.13 -20.56
N THR A 261 5.96 -4.08 -19.63
CA THR A 261 5.82 -4.74 -18.32
C THR A 261 4.69 -4.12 -17.49
N TYR A 262 4.59 -2.80 -17.48
CA TYR A 262 3.50 -2.11 -16.81
C TYR A 262 2.13 -2.42 -17.44
N ALA A 263 2.06 -2.48 -18.77
CA ALA A 263 0.87 -2.87 -19.51
C ALA A 263 0.49 -4.33 -19.23
N LEU A 264 1.45 -5.24 -19.07
CA LEU A 264 1.21 -6.63 -18.66
C LEU A 264 0.50 -6.68 -17.30
N PHE A 265 1.00 -5.96 -16.28
CA PHE A 265 0.30 -5.86 -14.99
C PHE A 265 -1.08 -5.23 -15.14
N GLY A 266 -1.23 -4.27 -16.05
CA GLY A 266 -2.51 -3.70 -16.42
C GLY A 266 -3.51 -4.73 -16.94
N GLY A 267 -3.05 -5.67 -17.77
CA GLY A 267 -3.84 -6.74 -18.35
C GLY A 267 -4.29 -7.84 -17.38
N LEU A 268 -3.70 -7.92 -16.18
CA LEU A 268 -4.11 -8.88 -15.14
C LEU A 268 -5.43 -8.47 -14.45
N ASP A 269 -5.76 -7.17 -14.46
CA ASP A 269 -6.92 -6.62 -13.74
C ASP A 269 -8.14 -6.48 -14.65
N SER A 270 -8.82 -7.61 -14.93
CA SER A 270 -10.04 -7.58 -15.73
C SER A 270 -11.24 -6.89 -15.05
N LYS A 271 -11.15 -6.57 -13.77
CA LYS A 271 -12.24 -6.00 -12.96
C LYS A 271 -12.09 -4.48 -12.75
N GLY A 272 -10.92 -3.91 -13.07
CA GLY A 272 -10.59 -2.51 -12.79
C GLY A 272 -10.46 -2.18 -11.29
N THR A 273 -10.44 -3.20 -10.42
CA THR A 273 -10.46 -3.02 -8.95
C THR A 273 -9.07 -2.95 -8.33
N SER A 274 -8.03 -3.26 -9.11
CA SER A 274 -6.65 -3.31 -8.63
C SER A 274 -5.98 -1.95 -8.79
N TYR A 275 -5.16 -1.57 -7.81
CA TYR A 275 -4.39 -0.33 -7.84
C TYR A 275 -2.98 -0.61 -8.36
N LYS A 276 -2.54 0.20 -9.31
CA LYS A 276 -1.25 0.07 -9.98
C LYS A 276 -0.53 1.40 -9.93
N TYR A 277 0.71 1.41 -9.45
CA TYR A 277 1.53 2.61 -9.38
C TYR A 277 2.87 2.35 -10.06
N GLU A 278 3.31 3.25 -10.93
CA GLU A 278 4.70 3.33 -11.36
C GLU A 278 5.47 4.39 -10.56
N VAL A 279 6.74 4.11 -10.26
CA VAL A 279 7.67 5.05 -9.62
C VAL A 279 9.04 4.93 -10.28
N SER A 280 9.69 6.06 -10.57
CA SER A 280 11.05 6.05 -11.12
C SER A 280 12.10 5.76 -10.04
N LEU A 281 13.07 4.89 -10.33
CA LEU A 281 14.20 4.59 -9.44
C LEU A 281 15.16 5.78 -9.28
N THR A 282 15.08 6.77 -10.17
CA THR A 282 15.81 8.04 -10.07
C THR A 282 15.03 9.16 -9.39
N GLY A 283 13.80 8.87 -8.95
CA GLY A 283 12.90 9.85 -8.33
C GLY A 283 13.06 10.02 -6.82
N PRO A 284 12.22 10.88 -6.21
CA PRO A 284 12.15 11.04 -4.77
C PRO A 284 11.61 9.78 -4.08
N ALA A 285 12.31 9.31 -3.05
CA ALA A 285 11.90 8.15 -2.24
C ALA A 285 10.52 8.32 -1.58
N VAL A 286 10.07 9.56 -1.37
CA VAL A 286 8.74 9.87 -0.82
C VAL A 286 7.61 9.37 -1.72
N GLU A 287 7.82 9.25 -3.03
CA GLU A 287 6.80 8.73 -3.94
C GLU A 287 6.43 7.28 -3.64
N LEU A 288 7.41 6.43 -3.28
CA LEU A 288 7.15 5.06 -2.84
C LEU A 288 6.32 5.03 -1.55
N HIS A 289 6.65 5.87 -0.57
CA HIS A 289 5.87 6.02 0.65
C HIS A 289 4.43 6.46 0.35
N ASN A 290 4.25 7.44 -0.54
CA ASN A 290 2.94 7.92 -0.96
C ASN A 290 2.13 6.81 -1.64
N CYS A 291 2.73 6.04 -2.54
CA CYS A 291 2.06 4.92 -3.20
C CYS A 291 1.62 3.85 -2.18
N MET A 292 2.51 3.44 -1.28
CA MET A 292 2.16 2.46 -0.25
C MET A 292 1.09 2.97 0.72
N ALA A 293 1.10 4.27 1.06
CA ALA A 293 0.06 4.88 1.88
C ALA A 293 -1.31 4.85 1.20
N LYS A 294 -1.38 5.11 -0.12
CA LYS A 294 -2.64 5.01 -0.89
C LYS A 294 -3.19 3.59 -0.89
N LEU A 295 -2.31 2.58 -0.85
CA LEU A 295 -2.67 1.17 -0.72
C LEU A 295 -3.23 0.80 0.66
N LEU A 296 -3.21 1.65 1.69
CA LEU A 296 -3.85 1.33 2.97
C LEU A 296 -5.38 1.14 2.87
N ALA A 297 -6.01 1.72 1.85
CA ALA A 297 -7.44 1.65 1.65
C ALA A 297 -7.90 0.20 1.43
N HIS A 298 -8.94 -0.22 2.17
CA HIS A 298 -9.50 -1.57 2.08
C HIS A 298 -10.04 -1.83 0.67
N PRO A 299 -9.73 -2.97 0.03
CA PRO A 299 -10.04 -3.20 -1.38
C PRO A 299 -11.55 -3.21 -1.70
N LEU A 300 -12.41 -3.63 -0.77
CA LEU A 300 -13.88 -3.54 -0.95
C LEU A 300 -14.45 -2.13 -0.73
N GLN A 301 -13.70 -1.22 -0.10
CA GLN A 301 -14.22 0.10 0.27
C GLN A 301 -13.61 1.23 -0.56
N ARG A 302 -12.39 1.04 -1.08
CA ARG A 302 -11.72 2.00 -1.93
C ARG A 302 -12.50 2.20 -3.24
N PRO A 303 -12.54 3.42 -3.79
CA PRO A 303 -13.09 3.63 -5.12
C PRO A 303 -12.16 3.05 -6.19
N PHE A 304 -12.55 3.11 -7.46
CA PHE A 304 -11.58 2.89 -8.54
C PHE A 304 -10.43 3.88 -8.44
N GLN A 305 -9.24 3.46 -8.88
CA GLN A 305 -8.03 4.28 -8.75
C GLN A 305 -8.16 5.64 -9.43
N THR A 306 -8.83 5.69 -10.59
CA THR A 306 -9.12 6.93 -11.34
C THR A 306 -10.02 7.92 -10.60
N HIS A 307 -10.75 7.47 -9.57
CA HIS A 307 -11.62 8.32 -8.75
C HIS A 307 -10.99 8.66 -7.38
N ALA A 308 -9.82 8.12 -7.05
CA ALA A 308 -9.15 8.38 -5.78
C ALA A 308 -8.37 9.70 -5.84
N SER A 309 -8.77 10.67 -5.01
CA SER A 309 -8.05 11.93 -4.80
C SER A 309 -7.82 12.15 -3.31
N TYR A 310 -6.64 12.66 -2.96
CA TYR A 310 -6.19 12.84 -1.57
C TYR A 310 -5.93 14.31 -1.21
N SER A 311 -5.74 15.19 -2.20
CA SER A 311 -5.60 16.63 -2.02
C SER A 311 -6.97 17.29 -2.01
N LEU A 312 -7.67 17.20 -0.87
CA LEU A 312 -9.00 17.81 -0.67
C LEU A 312 -8.93 19.17 0.04
N LEU A 313 -7.75 19.55 0.52
CA LEU A 313 -7.51 20.86 1.10
C LEU A 313 -7.18 21.82 -0.04
N GLU A 314 -7.77 23.01 -0.01
CA GLU A 314 -7.45 24.09 -0.96
C GLU A 314 -5.96 24.44 -0.82
N GLU A 315 -5.28 24.63 -1.94
CA GLU A 315 -3.95 25.23 -1.94
C GLU A 315 -4.12 26.68 -1.46
N GLU A 316 -3.44 27.07 -0.36
CA GLU A 316 -3.46 28.46 0.08
C GLU A 316 -2.97 29.35 -1.09
N GLU A 317 -3.85 30.23 -1.58
CA GLU A 317 -3.51 31.23 -2.60
C GLU A 317 -2.22 31.95 -2.18
N PRO A 318 -1.22 32.07 -3.08
CA PRO A 318 0.02 32.75 -2.74
C PRO A 318 -0.33 34.19 -2.35
N ALA A 319 -0.08 34.55 -1.09
CA ALA A 319 -0.34 35.88 -0.58
C ALA A 319 0.25 36.91 -1.55
N GLU A 320 -0.62 37.72 -2.16
CA GLU A 320 -0.21 38.84 -2.99
C GLU A 320 0.74 39.70 -2.14
N MET A 321 2.02 39.68 -2.48
CA MET A 321 2.99 40.57 -1.88
C MET A 321 2.59 41.97 -2.33
N GLU A 322 1.84 42.70 -1.51
CA GLU A 322 1.61 44.12 -1.70
C GLU A 322 2.99 44.79 -1.86
N ALA A 323 3.29 45.21 -3.08
CA ALA A 323 4.45 46.01 -3.38
C ALA A 323 4.26 47.37 -2.67
N THR A 324 4.85 47.53 -1.50
CA THR A 324 5.02 48.84 -0.89
C THR A 324 5.95 49.67 -1.75
N VAL A 325 5.37 50.72 -2.34
CA VAL A 325 6.00 51.82 -3.09
C VAL A 325 6.90 52.66 -2.19
#